data_AF-A0A1Q3MZF5-F1
#
_entry.id   AF-A0A1Q3MZF5-F1
#
_cell.length_a   1.000
_cell.length_b   1.000
_cell.length_c   1.000
_cell.angle_alpha   90.00
_cell.angle_beta   90.00
_cell.angle_gamma   90.00
#
_symmetry.space_group_name_H-M   'P 1'
#
loop_
_entity.id
_entity.type
_entity.pdbx_description
1 polymer ?
#
loop_
_entity_poly.entity_id
_entity_poly.type
_entity_poly.pdbx_seq_one_letter_code
_entity_poly.pdbx_strand_id
1 'polypeptide(L)'
;MKNLSIVLVALSLILGSCNGGNKKNENKSSSTKVTVAQWGQEKYLIYLPFYIAMEKGFFKEEGLDIEVKYSGNDDQVFATVLKGEAMFGIADPIFTAISREQGSDGIVIVSFPLNRSI
;
A
#
# COMPACT_ATOMS: atom_id res chain seq x y z
N MET A 1 57.25 13.67 -4.83
CA MET A 1 56.37 14.04 -5.97
C MET A 1 56.32 12.94 -7.04
N LYS A 2 56.12 11.66 -6.66
CA LYS A 2 56.00 10.53 -7.61
C LYS A 2 54.73 9.69 -7.37
N ASN A 3 54.04 9.99 -6.27
CA ASN A 3 52.84 9.33 -5.75
C ASN A 3 51.55 10.16 -5.97
N LEU A 4 51.67 11.39 -6.50
CA LEU A 4 50.51 12.27 -6.76
C LEU A 4 49.84 11.95 -8.12
N SER A 5 50.59 11.41 -9.09
CA SER A 5 50.05 11.02 -10.40
C SER A 5 49.23 9.72 -10.37
N ILE A 6 49.43 8.86 -9.36
CA ILE A 6 48.68 7.59 -9.22
C ILE A 6 47.25 7.83 -8.71
N VAL A 7 47.04 8.85 -7.88
CA VAL A 7 45.71 9.17 -7.32
C VAL A 7 44.79 9.77 -8.38
N LEU A 8 45.33 10.49 -9.37
CA LEU A 8 44.53 11.14 -10.42
C LEU A 8 43.99 10.15 -11.47
N VAL A 9 44.71 9.06 -11.74
CA VAL A 9 44.30 8.02 -12.70
C VAL A 9 43.26 7.06 -12.10
N ALA A 10 43.30 6.84 -10.78
CA ALA A 10 42.31 6.00 -10.09
C ALA A 10 40.91 6.66 -10.02
N LEU A 11 40.84 7.99 -10.04
CA LEU A 11 39.56 8.72 -9.96
C LEU A 11 38.80 8.77 -11.31
N SER A 12 39.52 8.66 -12.43
CA SER A 12 38.92 8.63 -13.78
C SER A 12 38.26 7.30 -14.16
N LEU A 13 38.49 6.22 -13.40
CA LEU A 13 37.97 4.88 -13.70
C LEU A 13 36.55 4.61 -13.16
N ILE A 14 35.98 5.51 -12.36
CA ILE A 14 34.65 5.33 -11.75
C ILE A 14 33.53 5.95 -12.61
N LEU A 15 33.85 6.83 -13.56
CA LEU A 15 32.87 7.55 -14.39
C LEU A 15 32.63 6.89 -15.76
N GLY A 16 33.24 5.73 -16.02
CA GLY A 16 33.28 5.10 -17.35
C GLY A 16 32.54 3.77 -17.50
N SER A 17 31.58 3.44 -16.63
CA SER A 17 30.86 2.16 -16.72
C SER A 17 29.39 2.33 -17.14
N CYS A 18 29.16 2.04 -18.42
CA CYS A 18 27.93 1.54 -19.04
C CYS A 18 26.74 2.49 -19.18
N ASN A 19 26.87 3.38 -20.17
CA ASN A 19 25.82 3.57 -21.17
C ASN A 19 25.60 2.23 -21.90
N GLY A 20 24.63 1.46 -21.44
CA GLY A 20 24.22 0.18 -22.02
C GLY A 20 22.70 0.09 -22.04
N GLY A 21 22.12 0.19 -23.24
CA GLY A 21 20.74 -0.20 -23.48
C GLY A 21 19.73 0.93 -23.32
N ASN A 22 19.48 1.59 -24.44
CA ASN A 22 18.26 2.32 -24.73
C ASN A 22 17.05 1.38 -24.58
N LYS A 23 16.59 1.16 -23.35
CA LYS A 23 15.21 0.76 -23.09
C LYS A 23 14.44 2.06 -22.92
N LYS A 24 13.79 2.48 -24.00
CA LYS A 24 12.48 3.13 -23.88
C LYS A 24 11.61 2.21 -23.03
N ASN A 25 11.69 2.33 -21.71
CA ASN A 25 10.54 2.02 -20.89
C ASN A 25 9.59 3.16 -21.19
N GLU A 26 8.64 2.86 -22.05
CA GLU A 26 7.35 3.52 -22.10
C GLU A 26 6.98 3.95 -20.68
N ASN A 27 6.47 5.16 -20.53
CA ASN A 27 5.76 5.62 -19.34
C ASN A 27 4.61 4.64 -19.04
N LYS A 28 4.93 3.49 -18.46
CA LYS A 28 4.00 2.67 -17.72
C LYS A 28 3.76 3.48 -16.48
N SER A 29 2.69 4.27 -16.49
CA SER A 29 2.07 4.81 -15.28
C SER A 29 2.13 3.68 -14.24
N SER A 30 3.07 3.76 -13.30
CA SER A 30 3.37 2.65 -12.40
C SER A 30 2.34 2.68 -11.30
N SER A 31 1.14 2.20 -11.63
CA SER A 31 0.05 2.13 -10.67
C SER A 31 0.47 1.22 -9.53
N THR A 32 0.48 1.75 -8.30
CA THR A 32 0.80 0.99 -7.10
C THR A 32 -0.40 0.13 -6.75
N LYS A 33 -0.21 -1.20 -6.77
CA LYS A 33 -1.28 -2.13 -6.38
C LYS A 33 -1.47 -2.10 -4.86
N VAL A 34 -2.69 -1.84 -4.42
CA VAL A 34 -3.07 -1.76 -3.01
C VAL A 34 -4.26 -2.67 -2.78
N THR A 35 -4.08 -3.68 -1.93
CA THR A 35 -5.16 -4.60 -1.54
C THR A 35 -5.76 -4.14 -0.22
N VAL A 36 -7.08 -4.00 -0.20
CA VAL A 36 -7.88 -3.60 0.97
C VAL A 36 -8.75 -4.78 1.39
N ALA A 37 -8.51 -5.33 2.57
CA ALA A 37 -9.39 -6.30 3.20
C ALA A 37 -10.63 -5.58 3.74
N GLN A 38 -11.81 -6.07 3.40
CA GLN A 38 -13.07 -5.46 3.83
C GLN A 38 -13.90 -6.48 4.59
N TRP A 39 -14.51 -6.04 5.69
CA TRP A 39 -15.54 -6.80 6.39
C TRP A 39 -16.70 -7.22 5.47
N GLY A 40 -17.13 -8.45 5.66
CA GLY A 40 -18.25 -9.09 5.00
C GLY A 40 -17.87 -9.80 3.69
N GLN A 41 -18.87 -10.40 3.04
CA GLN A 41 -18.67 -11.24 1.84
C GLN A 41 -19.02 -10.52 0.53
N GLU A 42 -19.59 -9.31 0.62
CA GLU A 42 -20.10 -8.55 -0.51
C GLU A 42 -19.98 -7.03 -0.27
N LYS A 43 -20.52 -6.23 -1.20
CA LYS A 43 -20.56 -4.78 -1.08
C LYS A 43 -21.64 -4.32 -0.12
N TYR A 44 -21.25 -3.66 0.97
CA TYR A 44 -22.18 -3.03 1.91
C TYR A 44 -22.35 -1.53 1.65
N LEU A 45 -23.57 -1.03 1.82
CA LEU A 45 -23.93 0.39 1.61
C LEU A 45 -23.10 1.36 2.47
N ILE A 46 -22.63 0.93 3.64
CA ILE A 46 -21.79 1.75 4.52
C ILE A 46 -20.44 2.14 3.86
N TYR A 47 -19.99 1.38 2.85
CA TYR A 47 -18.77 1.65 2.09
C TYR A 47 -19.05 2.23 0.70
N LEU A 48 -20.27 2.75 0.47
CA LEU A 48 -20.66 3.31 -0.82
C LEU A 48 -19.72 4.42 -1.32
N PRO A 49 -19.26 5.39 -0.49
CA PRO A 49 -18.31 6.40 -0.95
C PRO A 49 -16.99 5.78 -1.47
N PHE A 50 -16.53 4.70 -0.85
CA PHE A 50 -15.32 3.99 -1.25
C PHE A 50 -15.49 3.32 -2.63
N TYR A 51 -16.61 2.63 -2.86
CA TYR A 51 -16.86 2.03 -4.18
C TYR A 51 -17.06 3.07 -5.27
N ILE A 52 -17.74 4.18 -4.98
CA ILE A 52 -17.91 5.29 -5.93
C ILE A 52 -16.54 5.86 -6.30
N ALA A 53 -15.64 6.07 -5.33
CA ALA A 53 -14.29 6.54 -5.61
C ALA A 53 -13.49 5.58 -6.51
N MET A 54 -13.65 4.26 -6.31
CA MET A 54 -13.07 3.24 -7.21
C MET A 54 -13.65 3.31 -8.62
N GLU A 55 -14.98 3.44 -8.75
CA GLU A 55 -15.67 3.47 -10.03
C GLU A 55 -15.40 4.75 -10.81
N LYS A 56 -15.34 5.90 -10.12
CA LYS A 56 -15.01 7.20 -10.71
C LYS A 56 -13.53 7.33 -11.08
N GLY A 57 -12.68 6.39 -10.65
CA GLY A 57 -11.28 6.36 -11.02
C GLY A 57 -10.37 7.28 -10.21
N PHE A 58 -10.85 7.86 -9.11
CA PHE A 58 -10.05 8.76 -8.26
C PHE A 58 -8.75 8.12 -7.78
N PHE A 59 -8.78 6.82 -7.45
CA PHE A 59 -7.56 6.11 -7.09
C PHE A 59 -6.60 5.94 -8.27
N LYS A 60 -7.12 5.71 -9.48
CA LYS A 60 -6.29 5.56 -10.69
C LYS A 60 -5.63 6.87 -11.09
N GLU A 61 -6.33 8.00 -10.89
CA GLU A 61 -5.78 9.35 -11.08
C GLU A 61 -4.57 9.60 -10.17
N GLU A 62 -4.63 9.10 -8.93
CA GLU A 62 -3.52 9.13 -7.96
C GLU A 62 -2.48 8.00 -8.18
N GLY A 63 -2.61 7.21 -9.25
CA GLY A 63 -1.69 6.10 -9.54
C GLY A 63 -1.81 4.92 -8.58
N LEU A 64 -2.99 4.69 -8.00
CA LEU A 64 -3.32 3.56 -7.13
C LEU A 64 -4.26 2.58 -7.85
N ASP A 65 -3.89 1.30 -7.87
CA ASP A 65 -4.74 0.21 -8.34
C ASP A 65 -5.31 -0.55 -7.14
N ILE A 66 -6.57 -0.28 -6.81
CA ILE A 66 -7.24 -0.79 -5.61
C ILE A 66 -7.91 -2.12 -5.89
N GLU A 67 -7.55 -3.15 -5.11
CA GLU A 67 -8.23 -4.45 -5.09
C GLU A 67 -8.92 -4.64 -3.74
N VAL A 68 -10.21 -4.97 -3.74
CA VAL A 68 -10.97 -5.26 -2.52
C VAL A 68 -11.02 -6.76 -2.29
N LYS A 69 -10.54 -7.20 -1.14
CA LYS A 69 -10.61 -8.59 -0.67
C LYS A 69 -11.66 -8.71 0.44
N TYR A 70 -12.78 -9.33 0.11
CA TYR A 70 -13.82 -9.65 1.09
C TYR A 70 -13.29 -10.66 2.10
N SER A 71 -13.19 -10.23 3.35
CA SER A 71 -12.70 -11.03 4.48
C SER A 71 -13.85 -11.09 5.46
N GLY A 72 -14.40 -12.28 5.69
CA GLY A 72 -15.72 -12.49 6.27
C GLY A 72 -16.02 -11.61 7.49
N ASN A 73 -15.38 -11.90 8.62
CA ASN A 73 -15.56 -11.14 9.86
C ASN A 73 -14.37 -10.22 10.17
N ASP A 74 -14.52 -9.30 11.12
CA ASP A 74 -13.50 -8.31 11.46
C ASP A 74 -12.18 -8.93 11.98
N ASP A 75 -12.26 -10.05 12.69
CA ASP A 75 -11.10 -10.85 13.11
C ASP A 75 -10.32 -11.38 11.88
N GLN A 76 -11.04 -11.78 10.84
CA GLN A 76 -10.46 -12.26 9.59
C GLN A 76 -9.86 -11.12 8.76
N VAL A 77 -10.50 -9.95 8.73
CA VAL A 77 -9.94 -8.73 8.12
C VAL A 77 -8.61 -8.41 8.78
N PHE A 78 -8.58 -8.40 10.11
CA PHE A 78 -7.40 -8.08 10.87
C PHE A 78 -6.28 -9.10 10.65
N ALA A 79 -6.59 -10.40 10.70
CA ALA A 79 -5.65 -11.46 10.39
C ALA A 79 -5.09 -11.38 8.96
N THR A 80 -5.89 -10.95 7.99
CA THR A 80 -5.47 -10.78 6.58
C THR A 80 -4.44 -9.66 6.46
N VAL A 81 -4.61 -8.56 7.19
CA VAL A 81 -3.63 -7.45 7.22
C VAL A 81 -2.34 -7.90 7.90
N LEU A 82 -2.44 -8.59 9.05
CA LEU A 82 -1.26 -9.09 9.76
C LEU A 82 -0.43 -10.10 8.95
N LYS A 83 -1.09 -10.94 8.14
CA LYS A 83 -0.42 -11.89 7.25
C LYS A 83 0.24 -11.23 6.04
N GLY A 84 0.06 -9.92 5.84
CA GLY A 84 0.54 -9.18 4.68
C GLY A 84 -0.24 -9.49 3.40
N GLU A 85 -1.40 -10.15 3.50
CA GLU A 85 -2.26 -10.46 2.36
C GLU A 85 -3.10 -9.24 1.91
N ALA A 86 -3.26 -8.25 2.78
CA ALA A 86 -3.83 -6.95 2.48
C ALA A 86 -3.00 -5.84 3.15
N MET A 87 -2.90 -4.68 2.50
CA MET A 87 -2.19 -3.52 3.04
C MET A 87 -3.05 -2.74 4.04
N PHE A 88 -4.36 -2.69 3.79
CA PHE A 88 -5.32 -2.01 4.67
C PHE A 88 -6.49 -2.93 4.99
N GLY A 89 -7.10 -2.70 6.15
CA GLY A 89 -8.31 -3.39 6.59
C GLY A 89 -9.42 -2.39 6.91
N ILE A 90 -10.63 -2.65 6.45
CA ILE A 90 -11.85 -1.95 6.84
C ILE A 90 -12.64 -2.88 7.77
N ALA A 91 -12.58 -2.59 9.06
CA ALA A 91 -13.17 -3.37 10.15
C ALA A 91 -13.53 -2.47 11.33
N ASP A 92 -14.23 -3.01 12.33
CA ASP A 92 -14.53 -2.29 13.58
C ASP A 92 -13.23 -1.87 14.30
N PRO A 93 -13.10 -0.59 14.71
CA PRO A 93 -11.89 -0.09 15.37
C PRO A 93 -11.57 -0.79 16.69
N ILE A 94 -12.53 -1.44 17.37
CA ILE A 94 -12.30 -2.21 18.60
C ILE A 94 -11.28 -3.33 18.37
N PHE A 95 -11.24 -3.92 17.17
CA PHE A 95 -10.27 -4.99 16.86
C PHE A 95 -8.82 -4.50 16.87
N THR A 96 -8.57 -3.19 16.72
CA THR A 96 -7.21 -2.66 16.90
C THR A 96 -6.78 -2.65 18.37
N ALA A 97 -7.70 -2.46 19.31
CA ALA A 97 -7.43 -2.62 20.73
C ALA A 97 -7.20 -4.09 21.09
N ILE A 98 -8.07 -4.98 20.61
CA ILE A 98 -7.96 -6.45 20.81
C ILE A 98 -6.64 -6.97 20.23
N SER A 99 -6.26 -6.52 19.04
CA SER A 99 -4.97 -6.84 18.41
C SER A 99 -3.78 -6.50 19.28
N ARG A 100 -3.79 -5.31 19.90
CA ARG A 100 -2.69 -4.86 20.74
C ARG A 100 -2.53 -5.74 21.98
N GLU A 101 -3.64 -6.17 22.56
CA GLU A 101 -3.61 -7.15 23.66
C GLU A 101 -3.04 -8.51 23.20
N GLN A 102 -3.27 -8.88 21.94
CA GLN A 102 -2.72 -10.09 21.33
C GLN A 102 -1.27 -9.93 20.81
N GLY A 103 -0.61 -8.82 21.13
CA GLY A 103 0.79 -8.57 20.77
C GLY A 103 1.01 -8.15 19.30
N SER A 104 -0.04 -7.71 18.62
CA SER A 104 0.01 -7.22 17.24
C SER A 104 -0.17 -5.71 17.16
N ASP A 105 0.70 -5.04 16.40
CA ASP A 105 0.78 -3.57 16.31
C ASP A 105 -0.18 -2.95 15.28
N GLY A 106 -1.45 -3.35 15.32
CA GLY A 106 -2.49 -2.73 14.49
C GLY A 106 -2.65 -1.23 14.79
N ILE A 107 -2.71 -0.40 13.75
CA ILE A 107 -2.93 1.04 13.86
C ILE A 107 -4.23 1.41 13.14
N VAL A 108 -5.11 2.15 13.82
CA VAL A 108 -6.25 2.82 13.17
C VAL A 108 -5.74 4.05 12.44
N ILE A 109 -5.87 4.08 11.11
CA ILE A 109 -5.45 5.21 10.28
C ILE A 109 -6.63 6.15 10.00
N VAL A 110 -7.84 5.60 9.89
CA VAL A 110 -9.08 6.36 9.66
C VAL A 110 -10.20 5.73 10.46
N SER A 111 -11.01 6.55 11.13
CA SER A 111 -12.26 6.12 11.76
C SER A 111 -13.43 6.82 11.08
N PHE A 112 -14.42 6.04 10.65
CA PHE A 112 -15.68 6.55 10.13
C PHE A 112 -16.73 6.42 11.24
N PRO A 113 -17.05 7.50 11.99
CA PRO A 113 -18.12 7.45 12.96
C PRO A 113 -19.44 7.28 12.21
N LEU A 114 -19.99 6.07 12.25
CA LEU A 114 -21.34 5.84 11.79
C LEU A 114 -22.26 6.32 12.91
N ASN A 115 -23.07 7.34 12.60
CA ASN A 115 -24.05 7.89 13.54
C ASN A 115 -24.93 6.74 14.03
N ARG A 116 -24.77 6.36 15.29
CA ARG A 116 -25.60 5.38 15.95
C ARG A 116 -26.93 6.05 16.25
N SER A 117 -27.83 6.05 15.27
CA SER A 117 -29.24 6.37 15.50
C SER A 117 -29.89 5.16 16.18
N ILE A 118 -29.67 5.01 17.49
CA ILE A 118 -30.52 4.22 18.37
C ILE A 118 -30.73 4.99 19.66
#